data_AF-A0A1M6BSM5-F1
#
_entry.id   AF-A0A1M6BSM5-F1
#
_cell.length_a   1.000
_cell.length_b   1.000
_cell.length_c   1.000
_cell.angle_alpha   90.00
_cell.angle_beta   90.00
_cell.angle_gamma   90.00
#
_symmetry.space_group_name_H-M   'P 1'
#
loop_
_entity.id
_entity.type
_entity.pdbx_description
1 polymer ?
#
loop_
_entity_poly.entity_id
_entity_poly.type
_entity_poly.pdbx_seq_one_letter_code
_entity_poly.pdbx_strand_id
1 'polypeptide(L)' 'MSEEMTYVTSSNLQEMQDYLKEHVDDYSLRDMADRFAMSQTNLQTHFMDGYGMSIYSYLKTLSDDGK' A
#
# COMPACT_ATOMS: atom_id res chain seq x y z
N MET A 1 20.67 -22.32 -4.76
CA MET A 1 20.36 -21.15 -3.92
C MET A 1 18.98 -20.72 -4.33
N SER A 2 17.99 -20.96 -3.47
CA SER A 2 16.60 -20.61 -3.76
C SER A 2 16.45 -19.12 -3.51
N GLU A 3 16.49 -18.33 -4.57
CA GLU A 3 15.89 -16.99 -4.53
C GLU A 3 14.38 -17.24 -4.43
N GLU A 4 13.86 -17.25 -3.20
CA GLU A 4 12.44 -17.05 -2.96
C GLU A 4 12.11 -15.67 -3.52
N MET A 5 11.77 -15.62 -4.81
CA MET A 5 11.03 -14.50 -5.37
C MET A 5 9.78 -14.41 -4.51
N THR A 6 9.70 -13.38 -3.68
CA THR A 6 8.55 -13.04 -2.87
C THR A 6 7.38 -12.86 -3.83
N TYR A 7 6.67 -13.97 -4.10
CA TYR A 7 5.46 -13.97 -4.88
C TYR A 7 4.57 -12.93 -4.23
N VAL A 8 4.12 -11.97 -5.05
CA VAL A 8 3.12 -11.00 -4.67
C VAL A 8 1.88 -11.79 -4.23
N THR A 9 1.77 -12.04 -2.93
CA THR A 9 0.58 -12.64 -2.37
C THR A 9 -0.46 -11.55 -2.26
N SER A 10 -1.69 -11.81 -2.69
CA SER A 10 -2.84 -10.92 -2.50
C SER A 10 -3.01 -10.46 -1.03
N SER A 11 -2.42 -11.20 -0.07
CA SER A 11 -2.29 -10.82 1.34
C SER A 11 -1.61 -9.47 1.54
N ASN A 12 -0.51 -9.17 0.83
CA ASN A 12 0.25 -7.95 1.05
C ASN A 12 -0.53 -6.71 0.59
N LEU A 13 -1.25 -6.82 -0.53
CA LEU A 13 -2.11 -5.74 -1.02
C LEU A 13 -3.28 -5.50 -0.06
N GLN A 14 -3.91 -6.57 0.43
CA GLN A 14 -4.99 -6.45 1.41
C GLN A 14 -4.50 -5.81 2.72
N GLU A 15 -3.34 -6.22 3.24
CA GLU A 15 -2.73 -5.63 4.44
C GLU A 15 -2.35 -4.15 4.23
N MET A 16 -1.84 -3.80 3.04
CA MET A 16 -1.58 -2.42 2.65
C MET A 16 -2.89 -1.61 2.66
N GLN A 17 -3.98 -2.18 2.14
CA GLN A 17 -5.28 -1.55 2.12
C GLN A 17 -5.82 -1.31 3.54
N ASP A 18 -5.76 -2.31 4.39
CA ASP A 18 -6.29 -2.22 5.75
C ASP A 18 -5.46 -1.23 6.58
N TYR A 19 -4.14 -1.21 6.40
CA TYR A 19 -3.27 -0.18 6.99
C TYR A 19 -3.68 1.24 6.56
N LEU A 20 -3.95 1.45 5.26
CA LEU A 20 -4.37 2.76 4.72
C LEU A 20 -5.75 3.20 5.23
N LYS A 21 -6.66 2.26 5.51
CA LYS A 21 -7.96 2.57 6.12
C LYS A 21 -7.82 2.99 7.57
N GLU A 22 -6.97 2.31 8.34
CA GLU A 22 -6.72 2.61 9.75
C GLU A 22 -5.96 3.93 9.93
N HIS A 23 -5.09 4.27 8.98
CA HIS A 23 -4.18 5.42 9.04
C HIS A 23 -4.53 6.49 7.98
N VAL A 24 -5.82 6.65 7.65
CA VAL A 24 -6.23 7.58 6.59
C VAL A 24 -5.88 9.04 6.94
N ASP A 25 -5.95 9.39 8.22
CA ASP A 25 -5.72 10.75 8.73
C ASP A 25 -4.24 11.05 9.08
N ASP A 26 -3.43 10.02 9.33
CA ASP A 26 -2.02 10.12 9.75
C ASP A 26 -1.06 9.35 8.82
N TYR A 27 -1.49 9.12 7.57
CA TYR A 27 -0.75 8.37 6.58
C TYR A 27 0.68 8.90 6.34
N SER A 28 1.64 7.96 6.35
CA SER A 28 3.04 8.18 6.00
C SER A 28 3.53 7.12 5.02
N LEU A 29 3.87 7.56 3.81
CA LEU A 29 4.43 6.70 2.76
C LEU A 29 5.73 6.02 3.22
N ARG A 30 6.50 6.71 4.05
CA ARG A 30 7.75 6.17 4.60
C ARG A 30 7.47 5.03 5.59
N ASP A 31 6.58 5.24 6.54
CA ASP A 31 6.30 4.24 7.57
C ASP A 31 5.66 3.00 6.95
N MET A 32 4.83 3.18 5.92
CA MET A 32 4.28 2.10 5.13
C MET A 32 5.39 1.35 4.37
N ALA A 33 6.28 2.05 3.69
CA ALA A 33 7.41 1.45 2.98
C ALA A 33 8.33 0.65 3.92
N ASP A 34 8.62 1.20 5.10
CA ASP A 34 9.41 0.54 6.15
C ASP A 34 8.69 -0.71 6.68
N ARG A 35 7.36 -0.65 6.89
CA ARG A 35 6.53 -1.79 7.34
C ARG A 35 6.56 -2.97 6.38
N PHE A 36 6.48 -2.71 5.07
CA PHE A 36 6.48 -3.75 4.05
C PHE A 36 7.89 -4.12 3.57
N ALA A 37 8.93 -3.53 4.17
CA ALA A 37 10.34 -3.71 3.77
C ALA A 37 10.56 -3.42 2.26
N MET A 38 9.92 -2.38 1.74
CA MET A 38 10.01 -1.96 0.34
C MET A 38 10.53 -0.51 0.26
N SER A 39 11.11 -0.14 -0.89
CA SER A 39 11.32 1.28 -1.17
C SER A 39 9.98 1.96 -1.40
N GLN A 40 9.89 3.27 -1.14
CA GLN A 40 8.67 4.05 -1.40
C GLN A 40 8.23 3.95 -2.87
N THR A 41 9.18 3.96 -3.80
CA THR A 41 8.92 3.77 -5.22
C THR A 41 8.33 2.39 -5.50
N ASN A 42 8.92 1.33 -4.95
CA ASN A 42 8.41 -0.03 -5.17
C ASN A 42 7.02 -0.20 -4.55
N LEU A 43 6.77 0.38 -3.37
CA LEU A 43 5.48 0.35 -2.72
C LEU A 43 4.40 1.05 -3.56
N GLN A 44 4.70 2.23 -4.12
CA GLN A 44 3.77 2.93 -5.01
C GLN A 44 3.48 2.15 -6.29
N THR A 45 4.51 1.63 -6.95
CA THR A 45 4.34 0.81 -8.15
C THR A 45 3.54 -0.45 -7.83
N HIS A 46 3.88 -1.14 -6.74
CA HIS A 46 3.21 -2.36 -6.30
C HIS A 46 1.73 -2.13 -6.00
N PHE A 47 1.41 -1.04 -5.29
CA PHE A 47 0.03 -0.69 -4.99
C PHE A 47 -0.74 -0.29 -6.25
N MET A 48 -0.12 0.46 -7.16
CA MET A 48 -0.73 0.87 -8.42
C MET A 48 -0.98 -0.32 -9.35
N ASP A 49 -0.06 -1.28 -9.43
CA ASP A 49 -0.23 -2.51 -10.21
C ASP A 49 -1.38 -3.37 -9.65
N GLY A 50 -1.56 -3.37 -8.32
CA GLY A 50 -2.61 -4.12 -7.65
C GLY A 50 -4.01 -3.49 -7.72
N TYR A 51 -4.11 -2.18 -7.48
CA TYR A 51 -5.38 -1.46 -7.37
C TYR A 51 -5.75 -0.62 -8.59
N GLY A 52 -4.85 -0.48 -9.56
CA GLY A 52 -5.04 0.37 -10.74
C GLY A 52 -5.04 1.86 -10.44
N MET A 53 -4.67 2.27 -9.23
CA MET A 53 -4.65 3.67 -8.81
C MET A 53 -3.54 3.95 -7.80
N SER A 54 -3.14 5.22 -7.69
CA SER A 54 -2.13 5.61 -6.70
C SER A 54 -2.66 5.53 -5.27
N ILE A 55 -1.77 5.31 -4.31
CA ILE A 55 -2.10 5.31 -2.87
C ILE A 55 -2.78 6.63 -2.46
N TYR A 56 -2.31 7.76 -2.98
CA TYR A 56 -2.92 9.06 -2.72
C TYR A 56 -4.37 9.14 -3.23
N SER A 57 -4.62 8.66 -4.46
CA SER A 57 -5.97 8.59 -5.01
C SER A 57 -6.86 7.69 -4.16
N TYR A 58 -6.34 6.57 -3.65
CA TYR A 58 -7.06 5.66 -2.79
C TYR A 58 -7.41 6.29 -1.43
N LEU A 59 -6.44 6.94 -0.77
CA LEU A 59 -6.67 7.68 0.47
C LEU A 59 -7.74 8.75 0.30
N LYS A 60 -7.70 9.50 -0.82
CA LYS A 60 -8.72 10.49 -1.13
C LYS A 60 -10.11 9.87 -1.23
N THR A 61 -10.25 8.69 -1.85
CA THR A 61 -11.56 8.01 -1.90
C THR A 61 -12.06 7.64 -0.52
N LEU A 62 -11.17 7.21 0.39
CA LEU A 62 -11.54 6.89 1.77
C LEU A 62 -11.95 8.14 2.58
N SER A 63 -11.23 9.26 2.41
CA SER A 63 -11.56 10.51 3.08
C SER A 63 -12.87 11.15 2.57
N ASP A 64 -13.20 10.97 1.29
CA ASP A 64 -14.42 11.51 0.67
C ASP A 64 -15.65 10.64 1.01
N ASP A 65 -15.51 9.32 1.19
CA ASP A 65 -16.61 8.38 1.52
C ASP A 65 -17.05 8.46 3.00
N GLY A 66 -16.24 9.08 3.87
CA GLY A 66 -16.55 9.30 5.29
C GLY A 66 -17.36 10.58 5.61
N LYS A 67 -17.85 11.30 4.59
CA LYS A 67 -18.64 12.54 4.73
C LYS A 67 -20.06 12.39 4.20
#